data_AF-A0A1W5LAG6-F1
#
_entry.id   AF-A0A1W5LAG6-F1
#
_cell.length_a   1.000
_cell.length_b   1.000
_cell.length_c   1.000
_cell.angle_alpha   90.00
_cell.angle_beta   90.00
_cell.angle_gamma   90.00
#
_symmetry.space_group_name_H-M   'P 1'
#
loop_
_entity.id
_entity.type
_entity.pdbx_description
1 polymer ?
#
loop_
_entity_poly.entity_id
_entity_poly.type
_entity_poly.pdbx_seq_one_letter_code
_entity_poly.pdbx_strand_id
1 'polypeptide(L)' 'GFYDPINSQTHLNIPAILYFLEKGAQPTGTLFDIFKRAGVVSKFRKKIN' A
#
# COMPACT_ATOMS: atom_id res chain seq x y z
N GLY A 1 8.10 -4.61 -0.73
CA GLY A 1 8.31 -3.71 0.42
C GLY A 1 8.69 -4.53 1.62
N PHE A 2 8.92 -3.89 2.75
CA PHE A 2 9.30 -4.53 4.02
C PHE A 2 8.48 -3.93 5.16
N TYR A 3 8.13 -4.76 6.13
CA TYR A 3 7.44 -4.38 7.36
C TYR A 3 8.04 -5.18 8.52
N ASP A 4 8.59 -4.48 9.50
CA ASP A 4 9.04 -5.03 10.77
C ASP A 4 8.12 -4.51 11.89
N PRO A 5 7.23 -5.36 12.42
CA PRO A 5 6.33 -4.98 13.50
C PRO A 5 7.05 -4.76 14.84
N ILE A 6 8.19 -5.41 15.08
CA ILE A 6 8.90 -5.33 16.37
C ILE A 6 9.57 -3.96 16.49
N ASN A 7 10.21 -3.51 15.41
CA ASN A 7 10.88 -2.21 15.37
C ASN A 7 10.03 -1.09 14.75
N SER A 8 8.78 -1.36 14.40
CA SER A 8 7.87 -0.42 13.71
C SER A 8 8.43 0.18 12.41
N GLN A 9 9.33 -0.54 11.74
CA GLN A 9 9.95 -0.06 10.50
C GLN A 9 9.15 -0.52 9.29
N THR A 10 8.91 0.38 8.34
CA THR A 10 8.15 0.06 7.13
C THR A 10 8.77 0.74 5.91
N HIS A 11 9.05 -0.03 4.87
CA HIS A 11 9.52 0.47 3.58
C HIS A 11 8.59 0.00 2.46
N LEU A 12 7.94 0.96 1.79
CA LEU A 12 6.97 0.69 0.73
C LEU A 12 7.49 1.18 -0.62
N ASN A 13 7.49 0.30 -1.63
CA ASN A 13 7.69 0.70 -3.02
C ASN A 13 6.34 1.15 -3.58
N ILE A 14 6.02 2.43 -3.40
CA ILE A 14 4.72 3.00 -3.77
C ILE A 14 4.40 2.83 -5.26
N PRO A 15 5.33 3.11 -6.21
CA PRO A 15 5.06 2.88 -7.64
C PRO A 15 4.66 1.43 -7.95
N ALA A 16 5.38 0.45 -7.41
CA ALA A 16 5.07 -0.96 -7.63
C ALA A 16 3.72 -1.36 -7.03
N ILE A 17 3.41 -0.87 -5.82
CA ILE A 17 2.12 -1.15 -5.18
C ILE A 17 0.96 -0.60 -6.02
N LEU A 18 1.05 0.65 -6.49
CA LEU A 18 0.02 1.25 -7.35
C LEU A 18 -0.18 0.44 -8.64
N TYR A 19 0.92 0.01 -9.28
CA TYR A 19 0.87 -0.85 -10.47
C TYR A 19 0.06 -2.13 -10.22
N PHE A 20 0.28 -2.84 -9.12
CA PHE A 20 -0.48 -4.06 -8.83
C PHE A 20 -1.94 -3.80 -8.47
N LEU A 21 -2.23 -2.71 -7.74
CA LEU A 21 -3.62 -2.31 -7.44
C LEU A 21 -4.39 -1.98 -8.73
N GLU A 22 -3.75 -1.33 -9.70
CA GLU A 22 -4.33 -1.07 -11.04
C GLU A 22 -4.63 -2.36 -11.82
N LYS A 23 -3.87 -3.43 -11.56
CA LYS A 23 -4.10 -4.76 -12.13
C LYS A 23 -5.15 -5.57 -11.35
N GLY A 24 -5.80 -4.97 -10.34
CA GLY A 24 -6.87 -5.61 -9.57
C GLY A 24 -6.38 -6.43 -8.37
N ALA A 25 -5.11 -6.31 -7.98
CA ALA A 25 -4.62 -6.96 -6.77
C ALA A 25 -5.37 -6.44 -5.53
N GLN A 26 -5.93 -7.36 -4.75
CA GLN A 26 -6.59 -7.03 -3.48
C GLN A 26 -5.58 -7.23 -2.33
N PRO A 27 -5.29 -6.19 -1.54
CA PRO A 27 -4.43 -6.35 -0.37
C PRO A 27 -5.15 -7.17 0.71
N THR A 28 -4.38 -7.91 1.50
CA THR A 28 -4.88 -8.53 2.75
C THR A 28 -5.18 -7.46 3.80
N GLY A 29 -5.89 -7.80 4.88
CA GLY A 29 -6.29 -6.84 5.92
C GLY A 29 -5.14 -6.01 6.48
N THR A 30 -4.06 -6.66 6.93
CA THR A 30 -2.88 -5.96 7.47
C THR A 30 -2.21 -5.04 6.45
N LEU A 31 -2.10 -5.48 5.20
CA LEU A 31 -1.53 -4.65 4.12
C LEU A 31 -2.43 -3.47 3.79
N PHE A 32 -3.75 -3.66 3.81
CA PHE A 32 -4.71 -2.59 3.62
C PHE A 32 -4.56 -1.51 4.70
N ASP A 33 -4.40 -1.91 5.97
CA ASP A 33 -4.19 -0.96 7.07
C ASP A 33 -2.85 -0.23 6.97
N ILE A 34 -1.78 -0.92 6.55
CA ILE A 34 -0.48 -0.29 6.25
C ILE A 34 -0.64 0.72 5.11
N PHE A 35 -1.32 0.36 4.02
CA PHE A 35 -1.54 1.22 2.86
C PHE A 35 -2.43 2.43 3.19
N LYS A 36 -3.42 2.26 4.05
CA LYS A 36 -4.27 3.35 4.55
C LYS A 36 -3.44 4.34 5.37
N ARG A 37 -2.61 3.85 6.30
CA ARG A 37 -1.70 4.68 7.10
C ARG A 37 -0.65 5.41 6.25
N ALA A 38 -0.11 4.75 5.24
CA ALA A 38 0.86 5.32 4.30
C ALA A 38 0.24 6.21 3.21
N GLY A 39 -1.08 6.40 3.21
CA GLY A 39 -1.79 7.23 2.22
C GLY A 39 -1.88 6.64 0.81
N VAL A 40 -1.48 5.37 0.60
CA VAL A 40 -1.52 4.70 -0.70
C VAL A 40 -2.94 4.62 -1.24
N VAL A 41 -3.93 4.32 -0.38
CA VAL A 41 -5.35 4.25 -0.79
C VAL A 41 -5.84 5.58 -1.37
N SER A 42 -5.41 6.70 -0.77
CA SER A 42 -5.76 8.04 -1.26
C SER A 42 -5.10 8.36 -2.61
N LYS A 43 -3.82 7.97 -2.78
CA LYS A 43 -3.09 8.12 -4.04
C LYS A 43 -3.71 7.29 -5.15
N PHE A 44 -4.08 6.04 -4.86
CA PHE A 44 -4.74 5.16 -5.81
C PHE A 44 -6.08 5.73 -6.26
N ARG A 45 -6.94 6.17 -5.31
CA ARG A 45 -8.22 6.82 -5.64
C ARG A 45 -8.07 8.05 -6.54
N LYS A 46 -7.09 8.92 -6.25
CA LYS A 46 -6.80 10.10 -7.09
C LYS A 46 -6.29 9.74 -8.49
N LYS A 47 -5.75 8.54 -8.69
CA LYS A 47 -5.20 8.10 -9.97
C LYS A 47 -6.26 7.46 -10.88
N ILE A 48 -7.28 6.84 -10.29
CA ILE A 48 -8.38 6.19 -11.03
C ILE A 48 -9.62 7.08 -11.20
N ASN A 49 -9.69 8.20 -10.49
CA ASN A 49 -10.68 9.26 -10.69
C ASN A 49 -10.15 10.28 -11.70
#